data_AF-A0AAE9VMD8-F1
#
_entry.id   AF-A0AAE9VMD8-F1
#
_cell.length_a   1.000
_cell.length_b   1.000
_cell.length_c   1.000
_cell.angle_alpha   90.00
_cell.angle_beta   90.00
_cell.angle_gamma   90.00
#
_symmetry.space_group_name_H-M   'P 1'
#
loop_
_entity.id
_entity.type
_entity.pdbx_description
1 polymer ?
#
loop_
_entity_poly.entity_id
_entity_poly.type
_entity_poly.pdbx_seq_one_letter_code
_entity_poly.pdbx_strand_id
1 'polypeptide(L)'
;MSQAIAEILASRVPRQEDVAQHCALSLRTLQRRLHEAGSSYQQLLDEVRFTQAKTQLSSTQKPLHSIAEQLGFIEPRSFFRFFKRRAGVTPGQYREQHKA
;
A
#
# COMPACT_ATOMS: atom_id res chain seq x y z
N MET A 1 -5.56 7.33 -10.10
CA MET A 1 -4.59 7.73 -9.07
C MET A 1 -4.04 6.53 -8.30
N SER A 2 -4.87 5.57 -7.90
CA SER A 2 -4.41 4.30 -7.30
C SER A 2 -3.43 3.51 -8.18
N GLN A 3 -3.64 3.48 -9.50
CA GLN A 3 -2.71 2.85 -10.45
C GLN A 3 -1.31 3.48 -10.40
N ALA A 4 -1.22 4.81 -10.45
CA ALA A 4 0.04 5.54 -10.33
C ALA A 4 0.76 5.21 -9.00
N ILE A 5 0.02 5.10 -7.90
CA ILE A 5 0.57 4.68 -6.60
C ILE A 5 1.13 3.26 -6.70
N ALA A 6 0.41 2.31 -7.30
CA ALA A 6 0.86 0.93 -7.42
C ALA A 6 2.13 0.78 -8.26
N GLU A 7 2.21 1.50 -9.37
CA GLU A 7 3.38 1.51 -10.26
C GLU A 7 4.60 2.12 -9.59
N ILE A 8 4.45 3.26 -8.92
CA ILE A 8 5.56 3.88 -8.19
C ILE A 8 5.99 2.98 -7.03
N LEU A 9 5.05 2.43 -6.26
CA LEU A 9 5.30 1.56 -5.11
C LEU A 9 6.11 0.32 -5.47
N ALA A 10 6.00 -0.19 -6.70
CA ALA A 10 6.81 -1.31 -7.17
C ALA A 10 8.32 -1.00 -7.20
N SER A 11 8.71 0.28 -7.23
CA SER A 11 10.10 0.74 -7.26
C SER A 11 10.54 1.47 -6.00
N ARG A 12 9.67 2.31 -5.41
CA ARG A 12 9.93 3.11 -4.22
C ARG A 12 8.63 3.58 -3.57
N VAL A 13 8.70 4.02 -2.32
CA VAL A 13 7.52 4.61 -1.65
C VAL A 13 7.09 5.90 -2.39
N PRO A 14 5.85 5.97 -2.90
CA PRO A 14 5.37 7.18 -3.56
C PRO A 14 5.23 8.33 -2.55
N ARG A 15 5.51 9.55 -3.01
CA ARG A 15 5.08 10.79 -2.36
C ARG A 15 3.92 11.40 -3.15
N GLN A 16 3.24 12.38 -2.55
CA GLN A 16 2.13 13.06 -3.22
C GLN A 16 2.60 13.76 -4.50
N GLU A 17 3.80 14.35 -4.49
CA GLU A 17 4.36 14.99 -5.70
C GLU A 17 4.61 13.99 -6.82
N ASP A 18 5.08 12.78 -6.49
CA ASP A 18 5.38 11.74 -7.49
C ASP A 18 4.08 11.30 -8.19
N VAL A 19 2.99 11.14 -7.42
CA VAL A 19 1.66 10.80 -7.98
C VAL A 19 1.06 11.94 -8.78
N ALA A 20 1.22 13.18 -8.31
CA ALA A 20 0.76 14.37 -9.03
C ALA A 20 1.44 14.48 -10.41
N GLN A 21 2.76 14.36 -10.44
CA GLN A 21 3.56 14.38 -11.67
C GLN A 21 3.16 13.25 -12.62
N HIS A 22 3.02 12.02 -12.11
CA HIS A 22 2.59 10.88 -12.92
C HIS A 22 1.19 11.09 -13.52
N CYS A 23 0.30 11.81 -12.84
CA CYS A 23 -1.04 12.14 -13.34
C CYS A 23 -1.09 13.42 -14.20
N ALA A 24 0.05 14.06 -14.50
CA ALA A 24 0.14 15.38 -15.13
C ALA A 24 -0.67 16.47 -14.39
N LEU A 25 -0.66 16.44 -13.06
CA LEU A 25 -1.36 17.38 -12.19
C LEU A 25 -0.38 18.16 -11.31
N SER A 26 -0.78 19.37 -10.92
CA SER A 26 -0.16 20.02 -9.76
C SER A 26 -0.56 19.30 -8.47
N LEU A 27 0.26 19.40 -7.41
CA LEU A 27 -0.04 18.85 -6.09
C LEU A 27 -1.39 19.38 -5.55
N ARG A 28 -1.67 20.68 -5.74
CA ARG A 28 -2.92 21.31 -5.32
C ARG A 28 -4.13 20.71 -6.06
N THR A 29 -4.02 20.46 -7.36
CA THR A 29 -5.09 19.85 -8.14
C THR A 29 -5.32 18.40 -7.71
N LEU A 30 -4.26 17.65 -7.43
CA LEU A 30 -4.36 16.28 -6.92
C LEU A 30 -5.12 16.27 -5.58
N GLN A 31 -4.68 17.08 -4.62
CA GLN A 31 -5.30 17.15 -3.29
C GLN A 31 -6.78 17.57 -3.37
N ARG A 32 -7.11 18.57 -4.20
CA ARG A 32 -8.50 18.99 -4.42
C ARG A 32 -9.35 17.84 -4.97
N ARG A 33 -8.89 17.16 -6.02
CA ARG A 33 -9.64 16.03 -6.63
C ARG A 33 -9.82 14.88 -5.65
N LEU A 34 -8.82 14.57 -4.83
CA LEU A 34 -8.93 13.55 -3.79
C LEU A 34 -10.00 13.94 -2.77
N HIS A 35 -9.98 15.20 -2.32
CA HIS A 35 -10.96 15.71 -1.38
C HIS A 35 -12.39 15.70 -1.95
N GLU A 36 -12.57 16.17 -3.19
CA GLU A 36 -13.86 16.13 -3.91
C GLU A 36 -14.38 14.70 -4.08
N ALA A 37 -13.48 13.72 -4.20
CA ALA A 37 -13.81 12.30 -4.24
C ALA A 37 -13.98 11.65 -2.85
N GLY A 38 -13.96 12.41 -1.76
CA GLY A 38 -14.08 11.89 -0.40
C GLY A 38 -12.92 11.00 0.04
N SER A 39 -11.75 11.17 -0.57
CA SER A 39 -10.57 10.35 -0.35
C SER A 39 -9.36 11.20 0.03
N SER A 40 -8.26 10.53 0.35
CA SER A 40 -6.98 11.16 0.65
C SER A 40 -5.87 10.31 0.08
N TYR A 41 -4.70 10.94 -0.08
CA TYR A 41 -3.51 10.25 -0.52
C TYR A 41 -3.20 9.03 0.37
N GLN A 42 -3.27 9.21 1.70
CA GLN A 42 -2.97 8.16 2.65
C GLN A 42 -3.95 6.99 2.53
N GLN A 43 -5.24 7.27 2.34
CA GLN A 43 -6.25 6.21 2.14
C GLN A 43 -5.96 5.40 0.86
N LEU A 44 -5.64 6.06 -0.25
CA LEU A 44 -5.30 5.37 -1.50
C LEU A 44 -4.00 4.57 -1.37
N LEU A 45 -2.98 5.13 -0.71
CA LEU A 45 -1.72 4.43 -0.46
C LEU A 45 -1.94 3.19 0.40
N ASP A 46 -2.72 3.32 1.48
CA ASP A 46 -3.09 2.22 2.36
C ASP A 46 -3.93 1.15 1.64
N GLU A 47 -4.80 1.55 0.70
CA GLU A 47 -5.56 0.61 -0.11
C GLU A 47 -4.66 -0.21 -1.03
N VAL A 48 -3.76 0.46 -1.77
CA VAL A 48 -2.80 -0.19 -2.66
C VAL A 48 -1.86 -1.11 -1.88
N ARG A 49 -1.30 -0.63 -0.76
CA ARG A 49 -0.46 -1.43 0.14
C ARG A 49 -1.18 -2.68 0.62
N PHE A 50 -2.45 -2.55 1.02
CA PHE A 50 -3.22 -3.66 1.53
C PHE A 50 -3.50 -4.71 0.45
N THR A 51 -3.86 -4.29 -0.75
CA THR A 51 -4.08 -5.19 -1.88
C THR A 51 -2.81 -5.95 -2.24
N GLN A 52 -1.68 -5.25 -2.39
CA GLN A 52 -0.40 -5.90 -2.67
C GLN A 52 0.06 -6.82 -1.53
N ALA A 53 -0.16 -6.44 -0.26
CA ALA A 53 0.15 -7.28 0.89
C ALA A 53 -0.60 -8.61 0.83
N LYS A 54 -1.92 -8.59 0.59
CA LYS A 54 -2.72 -9.82 0.48
C LYS A 54 -2.18 -10.73 -0.62
N THR A 55 -1.93 -10.16 -1.81
CA THR A 55 -1.38 -10.91 -2.95
C THR A 55 -0.05 -11.54 -2.58
N GLN A 56 0.91 -10.79 -2.03
CA GLN A 56 2.22 -11.33 -1.68
C GLN A 56 2.15 -12.39 -0.56
N LEU A 57 1.23 -12.24 0.38
CA LEU A 57 1.06 -13.20 1.48
C LEU A 57 0.44 -14.53 1.01
N SER A 58 -0.44 -14.51 0.02
CA SER A 58 -1.08 -15.71 -0.53
C SER A 58 -0.30 -16.36 -1.68
N SER A 59 0.44 -15.59 -2.47
CA SER A 59 1.12 -16.10 -3.67
C SER A 59 2.62 -16.39 -3.48
N THR A 60 3.21 -16.00 -2.35
CA THR A 60 4.66 -16.16 -2.15
C THR A 60 5.01 -16.66 -0.75
N GLN A 61 6.18 -17.29 -0.63
CA GLN A 61 6.78 -17.66 0.65
C GLN A 61 7.80 -16.64 1.18
N LYS A 62 7.80 -15.41 0.63
CA LYS A 62 8.75 -14.37 1.04
C LYS A 62 8.68 -14.13 2.55
N PRO A 63 9.80 -13.84 3.23
CA PRO A 63 9.75 -13.45 4.63
C PRO A 63 8.84 -12.24 4.86
N LEU A 64 8.12 -12.22 5.99
CA LEU A 64 7.18 -11.13 6.30
C LEU A 64 7.89 -9.77 6.40
N HIS A 65 9.16 -9.74 6.82
CA HIS A 65 9.97 -8.53 6.86
C HIS A 65 10.23 -7.99 5.44
N SER A 66 10.57 -8.85 4.48
CA SER A 66 10.83 -8.43 3.10
C SER A 66 9.55 -7.88 2.43
N ILE A 67 8.39 -8.47 2.74
CA ILE A 67 7.09 -7.94 2.27
C ILE A 67 6.84 -6.55 2.86
N ALA A 68 7.14 -6.35 4.15
CA ALA A 68 6.98 -5.04 4.80
C ALA A 68 7.87 -3.97 4.13
N GLU A 69 9.13 -4.29 3.86
CA GLU A 69 10.08 -3.40 3.19
C GLU A 69 9.60 -3.03 1.78
N GLN A 70 9.16 -4.02 0.98
CA GLN A 70 8.65 -3.79 -0.38
C GLN A 70 7.41 -2.88 -0.40
N LEU A 71 6.58 -2.94 0.64
CA LEU A 71 5.41 -2.06 0.79
C LEU A 71 5.76 -0.69 1.40
N GLY A 72 7.04 -0.45 1.70
CA GLY A 72 7.52 0.83 2.22
C GLY A 72 7.32 1.03 3.71
N PHE A 73 7.24 -0.05 4.49
CA PHE A 73 7.26 0.03 5.95
C PHE A 73 8.70 -0.03 6.44
N ILE A 74 9.12 1.02 7.17
CA ILE A 74 10.45 1.09 7.78
C ILE A 74 10.59 0.02 8.87
N GLU A 75 9.53 -0.21 9.64
CA GLU A 75 9.51 -1.20 10.71
C GLU A 75 8.51 -2.32 10.42
N PRO A 76 8.91 -3.61 10.56
CA PRO A 76 7.99 -4.73 10.42
C PRO A 76 6.78 -4.62 11.36
N ARG A 77 6.96 -4.14 12.60
CA ARG A 77 5.86 -3.96 13.56
C ARG A 77 4.76 -3.04 13.04
N SER A 78 5.13 -2.00 12.29
CA SER A 78 4.18 -1.08 11.66
C SER A 78 3.35 -1.77 10.59
N PHE A 79 3.97 -2.62 9.75
CA PHE A 79 3.26 -3.45 8.78
C PHE A 79 2.27 -4.42 9.46
N PHE A 80 2.68 -5.09 10.53
CA PHE A 80 1.82 -6.04 11.24
C PHE A 80 0.58 -5.35 11.82
N ARG A 81 0.75 -4.19 12.47
CA ARG A 81 -0.37 -3.40 13.01
C ARG A 81 -1.29 -2.91 11.90
N PHE A 82 -0.71 -2.38 10.82
CA PHE A 82 -1.45 -1.92 9.65
C PHE A 82 -2.30 -3.05 9.04
N PHE A 83 -1.68 -4.21 8.77
CA PHE A 83 -2.35 -5.34 8.15
C PHE A 83 -3.42 -5.92 9.06
N LYS A 84 -3.13 -6.13 10.35
CA LYS A 84 -4.11 -6.61 11.33
C LYS A 84 -5.32 -5.66 11.44
N ARG A 85 -5.09 -4.35 11.42
CA ARG A 85 -6.18 -3.36 11.42
C ARG A 85 -7.05 -3.46 10.17
N ARG A 86 -6.48 -3.79 9.01
CA ARG A 86 -7.18 -3.85 7.72
C ARG A 86 -7.84 -5.21 7.43
N ALA A 87 -7.21 -6.31 7.82
CA ALA A 87 -7.66 -7.67 7.57
C ALA A 87 -8.35 -8.34 8.77
N GLY A 88 -8.24 -7.78 9.98
CA GLY A 88 -8.69 -8.40 11.23
C GLY A 88 -7.74 -9.47 11.79
N VAL A 89 -6.84 -10.02 10.97
CA VAL A 89 -5.87 -11.07 11.33
C VAL A 89 -4.44 -10.64 11.06
N THR A 90 -3.47 -11.28 11.71
CA THR A 90 -2.05 -10.98 11.46
C THR A 90 -1.61 -11.44 10.04
N PRO A 91 -0.55 -10.84 9.45
CA PRO A 91 -0.01 -11.29 8.17
C PRO A 91 0.34 -12.78 8.14
N GLY A 92 0.91 -13.31 9.23
CA GLY A 92 1.25 -14.73 9.35
C GLY A 92 0.01 -15.62 9.34
N GLN A 93 -1.02 -15.30 10.12
CA GLN A 93 -2.28 -16.03 10.11
C GLN A 93 -2.95 -15.99 8.74
N TYR A 94 -2.96 -14.83 8.09
CA TYR A 94 -3.51 -14.68 6.75
C TYR A 94 -2.78 -15.58 5.74
N ARG A 95 -1.44 -15.62 5.80
CA ARG A 95 -0.65 -16.53 4.97
C ARG A 95 -1.03 -17.99 5.19
N GLU A 96 -1.08 -18.45 6.44
CA GLU A 96 -1.40 -19.86 6.72
C GLU A 96 -2.81 -20.24 6.25
N GLN A 97 -3.79 -19.32 6.34
CA GLN A 97 -5.16 -19.53 5.85
C GLN A 97 -5.27 -19.58 4.32
N HIS A 98 -4.32 -18.97 3.62
CA HIS A 98 -4.34 -18.81 2.16
C HIS A 98 -3.16 -19.49 1.45
N LYS A 99 -2.39 -20.31 2.17
CA LYS A 99 -1.44 -21.23 1.55
C LYS A 99 -2.24 -22.27 0.77
N ALA A 100 -1.94 -22.39 -0.52
CA ALA A 100 -2.36 -23.53 -1.34
C ALA A 100 -1.56 -24.77 -0.94
#